data_AF-A0A1F8G9V5-F1
#
_entry.id   AF-A0A1F8G9V5-F1
#
_cell.length_a   1.000
_cell.length_b   1.000
_cell.length_c   1.000
_cell.angle_alpha   90.00
_cell.angle_beta   90.00
_cell.angle_gamma   90.00
#
_symmetry.space_group_name_H-M   'P 1'
#
loop_
_entity.id
_entity.type
_entity.pdbx_description
1 polymer ?
#
loop_
_entity_poly.entity_id
_entity_poly.type
_entity_poly.pdbx_seq_one_letter_code
_entity_poly.pdbx_strand_id
1 'polypeptide(L)'
;MFMRFQEYYESPEFKGRVFTVDDFAHWYALKYGAFTYTKDWYGFNIPSRAIEPFRSGRFDPLTPLEQNLLDICKDARGDFYVIGVTPGAEYFTETVKHEFAHGAIYVNPDYRKEVERCIKEYNIGSINKGLRRMGYCDDVAIDEANAYVLVEPDTIQEYVSMRNTKNLREKLDMIFQKYFGFSLIKTKIHSLMARTKHILI
;
A
#
# COMPACT_ATOMS: atom_id res chain seq x y z
N MET A 1 13.24 9.63 -5.52
CA MET A 1 11.89 9.17 -5.93
C MET A 1 11.95 7.67 -6.03
N PHE A 2 11.10 6.93 -5.32
CA PHE A 2 11.09 5.45 -5.31
C PHE A 2 10.15 4.84 -6.36
N MET A 3 9.83 5.61 -7.40
CA MET A 3 8.82 5.30 -8.42
C MET A 3 9.03 3.94 -9.07
N ARG A 4 10.26 3.59 -9.47
CA ARG A 4 10.47 2.35 -10.24
C ARG A 4 10.10 1.10 -9.45
N PHE A 5 10.29 1.09 -8.13
CA PHE A 5 9.89 -0.03 -7.28
C PHE A 5 8.38 -0.23 -7.29
N GLN A 6 7.62 0.86 -7.06
CA GLN A 6 6.16 0.83 -7.04
C GLN A 6 5.59 0.48 -8.42
N GLU A 7 6.09 1.12 -9.47
CA GLU A 7 5.56 0.93 -10.81
C GLU A 7 5.93 -0.45 -11.40
N TYR A 8 7.08 -1.02 -11.04
CA TYR A 8 7.40 -2.42 -11.33
C TYR A 8 6.40 -3.38 -10.68
N TYR A 9 5.84 -3.01 -9.54
CA TYR A 9 4.95 -3.86 -8.76
C TYR A 9 3.48 -3.71 -9.17
N GLU A 10 2.98 -2.48 -9.29
CA GLU A 10 1.53 -2.18 -9.35
C GLU A 10 1.08 -1.68 -10.72
N SER A 11 1.97 -1.05 -11.48
CA SER A 11 1.59 -0.34 -12.72
C SER A 11 1.07 -1.30 -13.79
N PRO A 12 -0.16 -1.12 -14.32
CA PRO A 12 -0.62 -1.94 -15.43
C PRO A 12 0.32 -1.90 -16.65
N GLU A 13 1.03 -0.78 -16.85
CA GLU A 13 1.96 -0.60 -17.97
C GLU A 13 3.36 -1.17 -17.68
N PHE A 14 3.88 -0.97 -16.47
CA PHE A 14 5.28 -1.27 -16.13
C PHE A 14 5.45 -2.54 -15.27
N LYS A 15 4.36 -3.17 -14.83
CA LYS A 15 4.42 -4.34 -13.94
C LYS A 15 5.26 -5.47 -14.51
N GLY A 16 6.27 -5.89 -13.75
CA GLY A 16 7.20 -6.95 -14.11
C GLY A 16 8.23 -6.59 -15.19
N ARG A 17 8.22 -5.36 -15.73
CA ARG A 17 9.11 -4.90 -16.80
C ARG A 17 10.30 -4.14 -16.23
N VAL A 18 11.47 -4.25 -16.85
CA VAL A 18 12.61 -3.40 -16.53
C VAL A 18 12.51 -2.14 -17.39
N PHE A 19 12.70 -0.97 -16.76
CA PHE A 19 12.61 0.33 -17.42
C PHE A 19 13.50 1.36 -16.71
N THR A 20 13.84 2.41 -17.43
CA THR A 20 14.60 3.56 -16.91
C THR A 20 13.68 4.61 -16.30
N VAL A 21 14.26 5.54 -15.54
CA VAL A 21 13.51 6.70 -15.04
C VAL A 21 12.96 7.53 -16.20
N ASP A 22 13.73 7.67 -17.28
CA ASP A 22 13.35 8.45 -18.46
C ASP A 22 12.21 7.79 -19.23
N ASP A 23 12.22 6.45 -19.37
CA ASP A 23 11.12 5.71 -20.01
C ASP A 23 9.79 5.99 -19.30
N PHE A 24 9.80 5.93 -17.96
CA PHE A 24 8.62 6.21 -17.17
C PHE A 24 8.21 7.68 -17.22
N ALA A 25 9.17 8.60 -17.03
CA ALA A 25 8.89 10.04 -17.05
C ALA A 25 8.31 10.48 -18.40
N HIS A 26 8.83 9.92 -19.50
CA HIS A 26 8.32 10.16 -20.84
C HIS A 26 6.90 9.64 -21.01
N TRP A 27 6.64 8.37 -20.67
CA TRP A 27 5.29 7.80 -20.71
C TRP A 27 4.30 8.60 -19.85
N TYR A 28 4.71 8.98 -18.64
CA TYR A 28 3.90 9.73 -17.70
C TYR A 28 3.54 11.11 -18.26
N ALA A 29 4.52 11.84 -18.79
CA ALA A 29 4.30 13.15 -19.38
C ALA A 29 3.40 13.08 -20.62
N LEU A 30 3.54 12.04 -21.46
CA LEU A 30 2.62 11.81 -22.59
C LEU A 30 1.19 11.55 -22.14
N LYS A 31 1.01 10.83 -21.04
CA LYS A 31 -0.32 10.44 -20.54
C LYS A 31 -1.01 11.55 -19.74
N TYR A 32 -0.26 12.31 -18.93
CA TYR A 32 -0.79 13.27 -17.96
C TYR A 32 -0.40 14.73 -18.25
N GLY A 33 0.33 14.98 -19.34
CA GLY A 33 0.73 16.32 -19.80
C GLY A 33 1.98 16.90 -19.15
N ALA A 34 2.39 16.40 -17.98
CA ALA A 34 3.64 16.78 -17.31
C ALA A 34 4.10 15.68 -16.35
N PHE A 35 5.38 15.67 -15.99
CA PHE A 35 5.91 14.77 -14.97
C PHE A 35 5.71 15.33 -13.56
N THR A 36 4.57 15.03 -12.96
CA THR A 36 4.14 15.52 -11.63
C THR A 36 4.08 14.44 -10.56
N TYR A 37 4.64 13.26 -10.82
CA TYR A 37 4.50 12.05 -10.01
C TYR A 37 4.66 12.25 -8.50
N THR A 38 5.66 13.02 -8.06
CA THR A 38 5.91 13.26 -6.62
C THR A 38 4.83 14.08 -5.92
N LYS A 39 3.96 14.77 -6.67
CA LYS A 39 2.80 15.51 -6.15
C LYS A 39 1.52 14.67 -6.20
N ASP A 40 1.47 13.73 -7.13
CA ASP A 40 0.28 12.93 -7.40
C ASP A 40 0.17 11.73 -6.45
N TRP A 41 1.30 11.30 -5.85
CA TRP A 41 1.37 10.17 -4.92
C TRP A 41 1.91 10.58 -3.55
N TYR A 42 1.10 10.39 -2.51
CA TYR A 42 1.43 10.76 -1.12
C TYR A 42 2.05 9.61 -0.30
N GLY A 43 1.85 8.37 -0.76
CA GLY A 43 2.34 7.13 -0.17
C GLY A 43 3.04 6.25 -1.21
N PHE A 44 3.98 5.44 -0.74
CA PHE A 44 4.66 4.43 -1.54
C PHE A 44 4.64 3.08 -0.84
N ASN A 45 4.33 2.05 -1.59
CA ASN A 45 4.22 0.69 -1.09
C ASN A 45 5.15 -0.24 -1.85
N ILE A 46 6.17 -0.75 -1.15
CA ILE A 46 7.18 -1.60 -1.77
C ILE A 46 7.23 -2.92 -1.00
N PRO A 47 6.55 -3.97 -1.48
CA PRO A 47 6.75 -5.30 -0.92
C PRO A 47 8.17 -5.78 -1.21
N SER A 48 8.75 -6.56 -0.31
CA SER A 48 10.11 -7.13 -0.46
C SER A 48 10.36 -7.80 -1.81
N ARG A 49 9.37 -8.46 -2.41
CA ARG A 49 9.48 -9.03 -3.77
C ARG A 49 9.75 -8.02 -4.89
N ALA A 50 9.33 -6.77 -4.72
CA ALA A 50 9.56 -5.70 -5.68
C ALA A 50 11.00 -5.14 -5.60
N ILE A 51 11.71 -5.42 -4.50
CA ILE A 51 13.10 -5.01 -4.27
C ILE A 51 14.08 -5.97 -4.98
N GLU A 52 13.71 -7.24 -5.10
CA GLU A 52 14.61 -8.29 -5.60
C GLU A 52 15.18 -8.04 -7.03
N PRO A 53 14.40 -7.57 -8.02
CA PRO A 53 14.94 -7.21 -9.34
C PRO A 53 16.05 -6.16 -9.26
N PHE A 54 15.95 -5.20 -8.34
CA PHE A 54 16.95 -4.15 -8.16
C PHE A 54 18.22 -4.72 -7.51
N ARG A 55 18.08 -5.61 -6.52
CA ARG A 55 19.22 -6.31 -5.88
C ARG A 55 19.96 -7.23 -6.85
N SER A 56 19.22 -7.91 -7.73
CA SER A 56 19.79 -8.80 -8.74
C SER A 56 20.44 -8.07 -9.93
N GLY A 57 20.46 -6.73 -9.93
CA GLY A 57 21.08 -5.93 -10.98
C GLY A 57 20.25 -5.82 -12.26
N ARG A 58 18.96 -6.17 -12.24
CA ARG A 58 18.09 -6.01 -13.42
C ARG A 58 17.79 -4.55 -13.73
N PHE A 59 17.82 -3.68 -12.73
CA PHE A 59 17.68 -2.23 -12.90
C PHE A 59 19.07 -1.59 -12.81
N ASP A 60 19.61 -1.15 -13.94
CA ASP A 60 20.94 -0.57 -14.06
C ASP A 60 20.90 0.62 -15.05
N PRO A 61 21.39 1.81 -14.69
CA PRO A 61 21.88 2.20 -13.37
C PRO A 61 20.76 2.34 -12.33
N LEU A 62 21.13 2.12 -11.07
CA LEU A 62 20.35 2.57 -9.92
C LEU A 62 20.58 4.05 -9.69
N THR A 63 19.52 4.78 -9.34
CA THR A 63 19.66 6.15 -8.82
C THR A 63 20.22 6.11 -7.40
N PRO A 64 20.85 7.19 -6.91
CA PRO A 64 21.37 7.25 -5.53
C PRO A 64 20.30 6.96 -4.46
N LEU A 65 19.06 7.38 -4.70
CA LEU A 65 17.95 7.14 -3.78
C LEU A 65 17.52 5.68 -3.77
N GLU A 66 17.49 5.02 -4.93
CA GLU A 66 17.18 3.59 -4.99
C GLU A 66 18.27 2.76 -4.32
N GLN A 67 19.55 3.11 -4.55
CA GLN A 67 20.67 2.46 -3.85
C GLN A 67 20.54 2.63 -2.33
N ASN A 68 20.24 3.84 -1.85
CA ASN A 68 20.02 4.08 -0.41
C ASN A 68 18.87 3.21 0.15
N LEU A 69 17.76 3.07 -0.59
CA LEU A 69 16.68 2.19 -0.16
C LEU A 69 17.12 0.71 -0.09
N LEU A 70 17.90 0.24 -1.06
CA LEU A 70 18.47 -1.12 -1.02
C LEU A 70 19.36 -1.32 0.21
N ASP A 71 20.21 -0.33 0.52
CA ASP A 71 21.12 -0.35 1.66
C ASP A 71 20.37 -0.36 2.99
N ILE A 72 19.29 0.42 3.10
CA ILE A 72 18.37 0.42 4.25
C ILE A 72 17.77 -0.97 4.47
N CYS A 73 17.40 -1.64 3.38
CA CYS A 73 16.73 -2.94 3.41
C CYS A 73 17.71 -4.12 3.50
N LYS A 74 19.03 -3.90 3.41
CA LYS A 74 20.04 -4.98 3.24
C LYS A 74 19.96 -6.07 4.31
N ASP A 75 19.62 -5.69 5.54
CA ASP A 75 19.54 -6.60 6.69
C ASP A 75 18.13 -7.14 6.93
N ALA A 76 17.14 -6.70 6.16
CA ALA A 76 15.77 -7.19 6.24
C ALA A 76 15.70 -8.63 5.69
N ARG A 77 15.22 -9.56 6.51
CA ARG A 77 15.10 -10.98 6.21
C ARG A 77 13.64 -11.40 6.12
N GLY A 78 13.35 -12.39 5.28
CA GLY A 78 12.00 -12.87 5.06
C GLY A 78 11.11 -11.85 4.34
N ASP A 79 9.80 -12.05 4.40
CA ASP A 79 8.84 -11.12 3.83
C ASP A 79 8.76 -9.86 4.70
N PHE A 80 9.13 -8.73 4.11
CA PHE A 80 8.94 -7.40 4.69
C PHE A 80 8.25 -6.46 3.70
N TYR A 81 7.80 -5.32 4.21
CA TYR A 81 7.08 -4.31 3.46
C TYR A 81 7.63 -2.93 3.81
N VAL A 82 7.93 -2.12 2.80
CA VAL A 82 8.39 -0.74 2.99
C VAL A 82 7.24 0.20 2.71
N ILE A 83 7.01 1.10 3.65
CA ILE A 83 6.01 2.16 3.58
C ILE A 83 6.77 3.48 3.45
N GLY A 84 6.63 4.13 2.29
CA GLY A 84 7.08 5.50 2.08
C GLY A 84 5.91 6.45 2.29
N VAL A 85 6.10 7.50 3.07
CA VAL A 85 5.09 8.55 3.30
C VAL A 85 5.77 9.91 3.37
N THR A 86 5.05 10.97 3.02
CA THR A 86 5.56 12.34 3.14
C THR A 86 5.18 12.92 4.50
N PRO A 87 6.15 13.19 5.40
CA PRO A 87 5.85 13.84 6.68
C PRO A 87 5.18 15.21 6.47
N GLY A 88 4.10 15.46 7.21
CA GLY A 88 3.38 16.75 7.13
C GLY A 88 2.36 16.85 5.99
N ALA A 89 2.11 15.78 5.23
CA ALA A 89 0.95 15.71 4.33
C ALA A 89 -0.37 15.80 5.12
N GLU A 90 -1.40 16.40 4.52
CA GLU A 90 -2.71 16.63 5.16
C GLU A 90 -3.34 15.36 5.73
N TYR A 91 -3.22 14.24 5.02
CA TYR A 91 -3.78 12.93 5.39
C TYR A 91 -2.73 11.95 5.94
N PHE A 92 -1.62 12.45 6.50
CA PHE A 92 -0.49 11.61 6.92
C PHE A 92 -0.89 10.45 7.86
N THR A 93 -1.80 10.69 8.81
CA THR A 93 -2.18 9.65 9.79
C THR A 93 -2.96 8.52 9.13
N GLU A 94 -3.91 8.88 8.28
CA GLU A 94 -4.76 8.00 7.51
C GLU A 94 -3.91 7.19 6.54
N THR A 95 -3.06 7.86 5.75
CA THR A 95 -2.12 7.21 4.82
C THR A 95 -1.25 6.19 5.53
N VAL A 96 -0.57 6.55 6.63
CA VAL A 96 0.29 5.57 7.33
C VAL A 96 -0.49 4.36 7.83
N LYS A 97 -1.71 4.56 8.36
CA LYS A 97 -2.54 3.44 8.81
C LYS A 97 -3.02 2.58 7.63
N HIS A 98 -3.37 3.20 6.52
CA HIS A 98 -3.77 2.54 5.27
C HIS A 98 -2.65 1.64 4.76
N GLU A 99 -1.45 2.21 4.59
CA GLU A 99 -0.28 1.46 4.13
C GLU A 99 0.14 0.37 5.12
N PHE A 100 -0.06 0.61 6.42
CA PHE A 100 0.16 -0.42 7.43
C PHE A 100 -0.78 -1.62 7.23
N ALA A 101 -2.03 -1.40 6.85
CA ALA A 101 -2.99 -2.46 6.60
C ALA A 101 -2.55 -3.36 5.42
N HIS A 102 -2.06 -2.76 4.34
CA HIS A 102 -1.46 -3.50 3.22
C HIS A 102 -0.21 -4.27 3.64
N GLY A 103 0.69 -3.60 4.38
CA GLY A 103 1.89 -4.25 4.91
C GLY A 103 1.57 -5.45 5.79
N ALA A 104 0.54 -5.34 6.64
CA ALA A 104 0.06 -6.44 7.48
C ALA A 104 -0.46 -7.63 6.67
N ILE A 105 -1.25 -7.38 5.60
CA ILE A 105 -1.69 -8.43 4.66
C ILE A 105 -0.49 -9.10 3.98
N TYR A 106 0.51 -8.32 3.58
CA TYR A 106 1.68 -8.84 2.88
C TYR A 106 2.55 -9.75 3.77
N VAL A 107 2.89 -9.29 4.98
CA VAL A 107 3.85 -9.98 5.85
C VAL A 107 3.26 -11.14 6.65
N ASN A 108 1.93 -11.26 6.74
CA ASN A 108 1.26 -12.30 7.51
C ASN A 108 0.23 -13.06 6.66
N PRO A 109 0.63 -14.20 6.05
CA PRO A 109 -0.25 -14.99 5.19
C PRO A 109 -1.50 -15.53 5.89
N ASP A 110 -1.46 -15.80 7.19
CA ASP A 110 -2.61 -16.34 7.92
C ASP A 110 -3.61 -15.24 8.27
N TYR A 111 -3.13 -14.06 8.66
CA TYR A 111 -3.95 -12.85 8.75
C TYR A 111 -4.64 -12.55 7.41
N ARG A 112 -3.88 -12.58 6.31
CA ARG A 112 -4.42 -12.38 4.96
C ARG A 112 -5.55 -13.36 4.64
N LYS A 113 -5.37 -14.67 4.86
CA LYS A 113 -6.40 -15.68 4.60
C LYS A 113 -7.68 -15.40 5.39
N GLU A 114 -7.56 -14.98 6.65
CA GLU A 114 -8.72 -14.71 7.50
C GLU A 114 -9.45 -13.42 7.11
N VAL A 115 -8.71 -12.38 6.71
CA VAL A 115 -9.27 -11.16 6.11
C VAL A 115 -9.99 -11.47 4.80
N GLU A 116 -9.35 -12.20 3.89
CA GLU A 116 -9.95 -12.58 2.60
C GLU A 116 -11.26 -13.35 2.80
N ARG A 117 -11.29 -14.28 3.75
CA ARG A 117 -12.51 -15.02 4.11
C ARG A 117 -13.59 -14.08 4.66
N CYS A 118 -13.24 -13.23 5.64
CA CYS A 118 -14.17 -12.28 6.24
C CYS A 118 -14.79 -11.34 5.20
N ILE A 119 -13.97 -10.83 4.28
CA ILE A 119 -14.41 -9.93 3.22
C ILE A 119 -15.33 -10.66 2.24
N LYS A 120 -14.98 -11.88 1.79
CA LYS A 120 -15.81 -12.68 0.87
C LYS A 120 -17.19 -13.00 1.45
N GLU A 121 -17.29 -13.21 2.76
CA GLU A 121 -18.56 -13.45 3.46
C GLU A 121 -19.50 -12.22 3.46
N TYR A 122 -18.97 -11.00 3.27
CA TYR A 122 -19.72 -9.75 3.46
C TYR A 122 -20.36 -9.15 2.19
N ASN A 123 -20.44 -9.88 1.07
CA ASN A 123 -20.96 -9.38 -0.22
C ASN A 123 -20.48 -7.95 -0.55
N ILE A 124 -19.17 -7.83 -0.80
CA ILE A 124 -18.50 -6.57 -1.12
C ILE A 124 -18.83 -5.98 -2.49
N GLY A 125 -19.87 -6.44 -3.20
CA GLY A 125 -20.17 -5.98 -4.56
C GLY A 125 -20.30 -4.46 -4.67
N SER A 126 -20.84 -3.80 -3.63
CA SER A 126 -20.92 -2.34 -3.54
C SER A 126 -19.55 -1.70 -3.30
N ILE A 127 -18.73 -2.25 -2.40
CA ILE A 127 -17.36 -1.80 -2.13
C ILE A 127 -16.50 -1.91 -3.39
N ASN A 128 -16.50 -3.07 -4.05
CA ASN A 128 -15.74 -3.28 -5.29
C ASN A 128 -16.16 -2.30 -6.39
N LYS A 129 -17.47 -1.98 -6.49
CA LYS A 129 -17.95 -0.96 -7.43
C LYS A 129 -17.42 0.43 -7.09
N GLY A 130 -17.34 0.78 -5.81
CA GLY A 130 -16.71 2.02 -5.34
C GLY A 130 -15.22 2.06 -5.69
N LEU A 131 -14.48 1.02 -5.33
CA LEU A 131 -13.04 0.91 -5.62
C LEU A 131 -12.73 1.02 -7.12
N ARG A 132 -13.52 0.38 -7.99
CA ARG A 132 -13.38 0.54 -9.45
C ARG A 132 -13.59 1.98 -9.92
N ARG A 133 -14.52 2.72 -9.32
CA ARG A 133 -14.74 4.14 -9.65
C ARG A 133 -13.58 5.02 -9.22
N MET A 134 -12.87 4.61 -8.17
CA MET A 134 -11.63 5.24 -7.72
C MET A 134 -10.41 4.83 -8.57
N GLY A 135 -10.56 3.89 -9.50
CA GLY A 135 -9.51 3.47 -10.43
C GLY A 135 -8.82 2.14 -10.09
N TYR A 136 -9.22 1.48 -9.00
CA TYR A 136 -8.64 0.21 -8.59
C TYR A 136 -9.13 -0.96 -9.47
N CYS A 137 -8.24 -1.94 -9.66
CA CYS A 137 -8.55 -3.19 -10.38
C CYS A 137 -9.04 -4.29 -9.42
N ASP A 138 -9.65 -5.34 -9.98
CA ASP A 138 -10.20 -6.44 -9.17
C ASP A 138 -9.16 -7.23 -8.39
N ASP A 139 -7.94 -7.32 -8.93
CA ASP A 139 -6.87 -8.13 -8.36
C ASP A 139 -6.42 -7.61 -6.99
N VAL A 140 -6.66 -6.32 -6.70
CA VAL A 140 -6.33 -5.68 -5.42
C VAL A 140 -7.57 -5.40 -4.55
N ALA A 141 -8.78 -5.65 -5.08
CA ALA A 141 -10.02 -5.19 -4.45
C ALA A 141 -10.21 -5.67 -2.99
N ILE A 142 -9.73 -6.87 -2.64
CA ILE A 142 -9.82 -7.36 -1.25
C ILE A 142 -8.85 -6.63 -0.32
N ASP A 143 -7.63 -6.36 -0.80
CA ASP A 143 -6.59 -5.66 -0.03
C ASP A 143 -7.01 -4.20 0.20
N GLU A 144 -7.46 -3.54 -0.85
CA GLU A 144 -8.06 -2.19 -0.80
C GLU A 144 -9.29 -2.13 0.10
N ALA A 145 -10.21 -3.09 -0.03
CA ALA A 145 -11.40 -3.15 0.83
C ALA A 145 -11.00 -3.31 2.30
N ASN A 146 -9.96 -4.10 2.61
CA ASN A 146 -9.44 -4.19 3.97
C ASN A 146 -8.93 -2.82 4.46
N ALA A 147 -8.05 -2.17 3.70
CA ALA A 147 -7.45 -0.90 4.10
C ALA A 147 -8.50 0.22 4.26
N TYR A 148 -9.35 0.44 3.26
CA TYR A 148 -10.40 1.46 3.31
C TYR A 148 -11.44 1.18 4.38
N VAL A 149 -12.00 -0.03 4.47
CA VAL A 149 -13.05 -0.31 5.47
C VAL A 149 -12.50 -0.19 6.89
N LEU A 150 -11.26 -0.63 7.11
CA LEU A 150 -10.63 -0.62 8.43
C LEU A 150 -10.24 0.79 8.87
N VAL A 151 -9.59 1.55 7.99
CA VAL A 151 -8.92 2.81 8.33
C VAL A 151 -9.74 4.04 7.92
N GLU A 152 -10.28 4.04 6.71
CA GLU A 152 -10.89 5.22 6.06
C GLU A 152 -12.30 4.91 5.51
N PRO A 153 -13.25 4.42 6.34
CA PRO A 153 -14.54 4.01 5.82
C PRO A 153 -15.36 5.18 5.27
N ASP A 154 -15.05 6.42 5.67
CA ASP A 154 -15.75 7.62 5.18
C ASP A 154 -15.47 7.86 3.69
N THR A 155 -14.25 7.56 3.22
CA THR A 155 -13.86 7.68 1.81
C THR A 155 -14.69 6.77 0.91
N ILE A 156 -15.02 5.55 1.37
CA ILE A 156 -15.82 4.60 0.58
C ILE A 156 -17.33 4.75 0.79
N GLN A 157 -17.78 5.53 1.79
CA GLN A 157 -19.20 5.74 2.08
C GLN A 157 -19.94 6.50 0.98
N GLU A 158 -19.23 7.29 0.18
CA GLU A 158 -19.77 7.91 -1.03
C GLU A 158 -20.32 6.85 -2.02
N TYR A 159 -19.82 5.62 -1.93
CA TYR A 159 -20.14 4.52 -2.84
C TYR A 159 -20.89 3.37 -2.17
N VAL A 160 -20.89 3.29 -0.84
CA VAL A 160 -21.37 2.14 -0.05
C VAL A 160 -22.13 2.59 1.20
N SER A 161 -23.20 1.87 1.57
CA SER A 161 -23.95 2.21 2.78
C SER A 161 -23.14 1.99 4.07
N MET A 162 -23.24 2.97 4.97
CA MET A 162 -22.64 2.95 6.31
C MET A 162 -22.92 1.69 7.14
N ARG A 163 -24.12 1.13 7.01
CA ARG A 163 -24.53 -0.07 7.75
C ARG A 163 -23.75 -1.31 7.32
N ASN A 164 -23.38 -1.39 6.04
CA ASN A 164 -22.66 -2.53 5.49
C ASN A 164 -21.17 -2.48 5.86
N THR A 165 -20.59 -1.28 5.98
CA THR A 165 -19.17 -1.10 6.30
C THR A 165 -18.89 -1.20 7.80
N LYS A 166 -19.81 -0.77 8.68
CA LYS A 166 -19.59 -0.80 10.14
C LYS A 166 -19.32 -2.21 10.68
N ASN A 167 -20.21 -3.16 10.39
CA ASN A 167 -20.07 -4.54 10.90
C ASN A 167 -18.81 -5.23 10.33
N LEU A 168 -18.48 -4.95 9.08
CA LEU A 168 -17.26 -5.45 8.45
C LEU A 168 -16.02 -4.85 9.12
N ARG A 169 -16.01 -3.53 9.35
CA ARG A 169 -14.92 -2.81 10.03
C ARG A 169 -14.63 -3.38 11.41
N GLU A 170 -15.66 -3.61 12.22
CA GLU A 170 -15.50 -4.19 13.57
C GLU A 170 -14.89 -5.59 13.50
N LYS A 171 -15.33 -6.43 12.55
CA LYS A 171 -14.74 -7.77 12.35
C LYS A 171 -13.30 -7.71 11.86
N LEU A 172 -12.98 -6.83 10.91
CA LEU A 172 -11.62 -6.65 10.41
C LEU A 172 -10.67 -6.20 11.52
N ASP A 173 -11.10 -5.28 12.39
CA ASP A 173 -10.30 -4.83 13.54
C ASP A 173 -10.13 -5.93 14.60
N MET A 174 -11.13 -6.79 14.81
CA MET A 174 -11.00 -7.98 15.67
C MET A 174 -10.00 -8.99 15.10
N ILE A 175 -10.05 -9.25 13.79
CA ILE A 175 -9.08 -10.11 13.11
C ILE A 175 -7.69 -9.50 13.24
N PHE A 176 -7.52 -8.20 12.96
CA PHE A 176 -6.24 -7.52 13.12
C PHE A 176 -5.72 -7.65 14.57
N GLN A 177 -6.56 -7.38 15.57
CA GLN A 177 -6.21 -7.55 16.99
C GLN A 177 -5.75 -8.97 17.34
N LYS A 178 -6.41 -9.99 16.78
CA LYS A 178 -6.03 -11.39 16.99
C LYS A 178 -4.59 -11.68 16.57
N TYR A 179 -4.13 -11.13 15.45
CA TYR A 179 -2.79 -11.40 14.91
C TYR A 179 -1.71 -10.46 15.43
N PHE A 180 -2.05 -9.21 15.74
CA PHE A 180 -1.07 -8.17 16.08
C PHE A 180 -1.13 -7.72 17.55
N GLY A 181 -2.17 -8.11 18.30
CA GLY A 181 -2.33 -7.80 19.73
C GLY A 181 -2.73 -6.35 20.03
N PHE A 182 -3.14 -5.57 19.03
CA PHE A 182 -3.65 -4.20 19.20
C PHE A 182 -4.65 -3.84 18.10
N SER A 183 -5.47 -2.81 18.33
CA SER A 183 -6.43 -2.30 17.34
C SER A 183 -5.78 -1.26 16.43
N LEU A 184 -5.83 -1.46 15.11
CA LEU A 184 -5.30 -0.48 14.16
C LEU A 184 -6.12 0.82 14.18
N ILE A 185 -7.44 0.70 14.41
CA ILE A 185 -8.36 1.83 14.52
C ILE A 185 -7.99 2.71 15.72
N LYS A 186 -7.84 2.09 16.91
CA LYS A 186 -7.66 2.81 18.18
C LYS A 186 -6.21 3.24 18.44
N THR A 187 -5.24 2.65 17.75
CA THR A 187 -3.83 2.96 17.98
C THR A 187 -3.48 4.34 17.45
N LYS A 188 -2.77 5.12 18.28
CA LYS A 188 -2.25 6.43 17.89
C LYS A 188 -1.07 6.27 16.93
N ILE A 189 -0.91 7.20 15.99
CA ILE A 189 0.09 7.12 14.92
C ILE A 189 1.52 6.89 15.44
N HIS A 190 1.96 7.62 16.47
CA HIS A 190 3.30 7.44 17.04
C HIS A 190 3.51 6.03 17.63
N SER A 191 2.45 5.44 18.20
CA SER A 191 2.49 4.07 18.75
C SER A 191 2.52 3.03 17.63
N LEU A 192 1.91 3.31 16.48
CA LEU A 192 1.98 2.46 15.30
C LEU A 192 3.37 2.51 14.65
N MET A 193 3.92 3.71 14.46
CA MET A 193 5.26 3.92 13.91
C MET A 193 6.36 3.32 14.80
N ALA A 194 6.17 3.27 16.11
CA ALA A 194 7.11 2.61 17.03
C ALA A 194 7.17 1.08 16.86
N ARG A 195 6.22 0.48 16.12
CA ARG A 195 6.19 -0.97 15.82
C ARG A 195 6.88 -1.31 14.50
N THR A 196 7.34 -0.32 13.76
CA THR A 196 8.10 -0.47 12.52
C THR A 196 9.49 0.14 12.68
N LYS A 197 10.44 -0.25 11.82
CA LYS A 197 11.72 0.44 11.73
C LYS A 197 11.50 1.76 11.00
N HIS A 198 11.54 2.88 11.72
CA HIS A 198 11.35 4.21 11.15
C HIS A 198 12.68 4.82 10.68
N ILE A 199 12.70 5.36 9.46
CA ILE A 199 13.89 5.94 8.83
C ILE A 199 13.45 7.22 8.11
N LEU A 200 14.14 8.32 8.40
CA LEU A 200 13.98 9.58 7.68
C LEU A 200 15.07 9.66 6.61
N ILE A 201 14.68 9.97 5.37
CA ILE A 201 15.55 10.03 4.18
C ILE A 201 15.50 11.45 3.63
#